data_AF-A0AAU9IYN4-F1
#
_entry.id   AF-A0AAU9IYN4-F1
#
_cell.length_a   1.000
_cell.length_b   1.000
_cell.length_c   1.000
_cell.angle_alpha   90.00
_cell.angle_beta   90.00
_cell.angle_gamma   90.00
#
_symmetry.space_group_name_H-M   'P 1'
#
loop_
_entity.id
_entity.type
_entity.pdbx_description
1 polymer ?
#
loop_
_entity_poly.entity_id
_entity_poly.type
_entity_poly.pdbx_seq_one_letter_code
_entity_poly.pdbx_strand_id
1 'polypeptide(L)'
;MNYTELWDKFSEIRLQWKSSRNLLEECTNFMQEKSELDKSYAKGLERLAQSSIFDNSQQSNLCLYLSLIQTYINQQALILNNISAEFSNGFSASIKKLLVHQDFLIREKSEMGKNLVEEREKLIKNHLRAKEKYLGASKDSEKGHKRKESKQEEDYQKAYLCAIEELNNFNRPFEEEMNKILMFYQKQEEERKSLIKETLIKITEIEGSYLKSLFFEVESITKEIKKYNPQTEIELFITNLRTGKRVENVQFFSSQSSYNERHSLELKIANQIEIMRKIIDKCWKGKHLTSHEKSKFSIMISDPEGKKSWVSVLNEKRNHGQFVLPGETFYQLGTLMYEVLSKLTIEDFICASQCIILSQTFYKEENKTKIFLQTLIIAHPYWNQENFWEKMLEDSLENEMEKFAEYCIGEGEIHEDLPTRLREVVVAQLSSYIAIMESFQISESIVSQIINGFVKKYHLPEDAIAILVSYCSAIK
;
A
#
# COMPACT_ATOMS: atom_id res chain seq x y z
N MET A 1 -6.31 30.26 -34.24
CA MET A 1 -5.28 29.72 -35.13
C MET A 1 -5.66 28.29 -35.47
N ASN A 2 -5.79 28.00 -36.76
CA ASN A 2 -6.09 26.68 -37.30
C ASN A 2 -5.16 26.41 -38.50
N TYR A 3 -5.15 25.18 -39.03
CA TYR A 3 -4.28 24.87 -40.18
C TYR A 3 -4.72 25.55 -41.47
N THR A 4 -5.96 26.05 -41.58
CA THR A 4 -6.43 26.79 -42.78
C THR A 4 -5.72 28.13 -42.98
N GLU A 5 -5.19 28.72 -41.90
CA GLU A 5 -4.35 29.92 -41.96
C GLU A 5 -2.97 29.65 -42.60
N LEU A 6 -2.62 28.38 -42.84
CA LEU A 6 -1.32 27.91 -43.35
C LEU A 6 -1.42 27.30 -44.76
N TRP A 7 -2.35 27.77 -45.59
CA TRP A 7 -2.64 27.19 -46.90
C TRP A 7 -1.47 27.20 -47.89
N ASP A 8 -0.53 28.13 -47.73
CA ASP A 8 0.69 28.25 -48.52
C ASP A 8 1.84 27.38 -48.00
N LYS A 9 1.64 26.68 -46.86
CA LYS A 9 2.62 25.84 -46.16
C LYS A 9 2.24 24.35 -46.15
N PHE A 10 1.55 23.89 -47.18
CA PHE A 10 1.08 22.51 -47.27
C PHE A 10 2.23 21.48 -47.20
N SER A 11 3.38 21.78 -47.82
CA SER A 11 4.56 20.90 -47.81
C SER A 11 5.12 20.74 -46.40
N GLU A 12 5.20 21.82 -45.63
CA GLU A 12 5.65 21.85 -44.25
C GLU A 12 4.69 21.08 -43.33
N ILE A 13 3.36 21.20 -43.55
CA ILE A 13 2.35 20.44 -42.80
C ILE A 13 2.49 18.93 -43.06
N ARG A 14 2.74 18.52 -44.32
CA ARG A 14 3.01 17.10 -44.65
C ARG A 14 4.27 16.58 -43.98
N LEU A 15 5.33 17.38 -43.96
CA LEU A 15 6.58 17.02 -43.28
C LEU A 15 6.37 16.90 -41.77
N GLN A 16 5.65 17.84 -41.16
CA GLN A 16 5.30 17.79 -39.74
C GLN A 16 4.48 16.55 -39.40
N TRP A 17 3.49 16.22 -40.24
CA TRP A 17 2.69 15.01 -40.08
C TRP A 17 3.57 13.75 -40.10
N LYS A 18 4.46 13.63 -41.09
CA LYS A 18 5.38 12.48 -41.22
C LYS A 18 6.31 12.38 -40.01
N SER A 19 6.83 13.51 -39.54
CA SER A 19 7.68 13.59 -38.35
C SER A 19 6.94 13.10 -37.10
N SER A 20 5.73 13.60 -36.85
CA SER A 20 4.88 13.21 -35.71
C SER A 20 4.46 11.74 -35.78
N ARG A 21 4.19 11.20 -36.98
CA ARG A 21 3.94 9.76 -37.19
C ARG A 21 5.17 8.90 -36.88
N ASN A 22 6.36 9.31 -37.29
CA ASN A 22 7.61 8.59 -36.97
C ASN A 22 7.91 8.59 -35.47
N LEU A 23 7.73 9.73 -34.80
CA LEU A 23 7.92 9.83 -33.34
C LEU A 23 7.00 8.84 -32.59
N LEU A 24 5.77 8.66 -33.06
CA LEU A 24 4.84 7.68 -32.49
C LEU A 24 5.27 6.23 -32.72
N GLU A 25 5.87 5.93 -33.87
CA GLU A 25 6.43 4.62 -34.16
C GLU A 25 7.64 4.34 -33.26
N GLU A 26 8.53 5.32 -33.07
CA GLU A 26 9.65 5.25 -32.12
C GLU A 26 9.16 5.03 -30.68
N CYS A 27 8.15 5.78 -30.24
CA CYS A 27 7.53 5.61 -28.93
C CYS A 27 6.91 4.22 -28.76
N THR A 28 6.27 3.71 -29.83
CA THR A 28 5.71 2.35 -29.83
C THR A 28 6.81 1.30 -29.67
N ASN A 29 7.90 1.42 -30.42
CA ASN A 29 9.03 0.49 -30.35
C ASN A 29 9.69 0.53 -28.97
N PHE A 30 9.92 1.72 -28.41
CA PHE A 30 10.44 1.89 -27.06
C PHE A 30 9.60 1.14 -26.02
N MET A 31 8.28 1.20 -26.11
CA MET A 31 7.40 0.49 -25.17
C MET A 31 7.34 -1.02 -25.41
N GLN A 32 7.55 -1.48 -26.65
CA GLN A 32 7.74 -2.91 -26.93
C GLN A 32 9.03 -3.43 -26.31
N GLU A 33 10.14 -2.70 -26.46
CA GLU A 33 11.42 -3.04 -25.82
C GLU A 33 11.30 -3.08 -24.30
N LYS A 34 10.64 -2.08 -23.69
CA LYS A 34 10.36 -2.08 -22.24
C LYS A 34 9.54 -3.31 -21.84
N SER A 35 8.47 -3.63 -22.58
CA SER A 35 7.63 -4.81 -22.32
C SER A 35 8.45 -6.11 -22.36
N GLU A 36 9.37 -6.24 -23.32
CA GLU A 36 10.26 -7.40 -23.42
C GLU A 36 11.26 -7.50 -22.27
N LEU A 37 11.78 -6.35 -21.82
CA LEU A 37 12.63 -6.26 -20.63
C LEU A 37 11.87 -6.71 -19.38
N ASP A 38 10.67 -6.17 -19.16
CA ASP A 38 9.82 -6.48 -18.01
C ASP A 38 9.45 -7.98 -17.98
N LYS A 39 9.10 -8.57 -19.14
CA LYS A 39 8.87 -10.03 -19.27
C LYS A 39 10.10 -10.85 -18.92
N SER A 40 11.27 -10.40 -19.36
CA SER A 40 12.53 -11.11 -19.11
C SER A 40 12.89 -11.06 -17.62
N TYR A 41 12.66 -9.91 -16.97
CA TYR A 41 12.83 -9.74 -15.54
C TYR A 41 11.83 -10.58 -14.74
N ALA A 42 10.54 -10.57 -15.11
CA ALA A 42 9.50 -11.40 -14.51
C ALA A 42 9.85 -12.90 -14.57
N LYS A 43 10.33 -13.40 -15.72
CA LYS A 43 10.83 -14.80 -15.84
C LYS A 43 12.05 -15.07 -14.96
N GLY A 44 12.89 -14.07 -14.69
CA GLY A 44 13.99 -14.17 -13.74
C GLY A 44 13.47 -14.38 -12.31
N LEU A 45 12.51 -13.56 -11.89
CA LEU A 45 11.87 -13.65 -10.59
C LEU A 45 11.10 -14.96 -10.40
N GLU A 46 10.34 -15.40 -11.41
CA GLU A 46 9.61 -16.67 -11.38
C GLU A 46 10.56 -17.86 -11.16
N ARG A 47 11.68 -17.92 -11.90
CA ARG A 47 12.71 -18.96 -11.70
C ARG A 47 13.33 -18.90 -10.31
N LEU A 48 13.55 -17.70 -9.76
CA LEU A 48 14.08 -17.53 -8.42
C LEU A 48 13.08 -18.02 -7.36
N ALA A 49 11.80 -17.69 -7.51
CA ALA A 49 10.74 -18.14 -6.61
C ALA A 49 10.52 -19.66 -6.66
N GLN A 50 10.67 -20.28 -7.83
CA GLN A 50 10.57 -21.73 -8.03
C GLN A 50 11.83 -22.50 -7.60
N SER A 51 12.89 -21.81 -7.16
CA SER A 51 14.12 -22.49 -6.76
C SER A 51 13.92 -23.29 -5.48
N SER A 52 14.40 -24.53 -5.47
CA SER A 52 14.31 -25.46 -4.32
C SER A 52 15.29 -25.13 -3.19
N ILE A 53 15.72 -23.87 -3.06
CA ILE A 53 16.78 -23.46 -2.12
C ILE A 53 16.33 -23.73 -0.67
N PHE A 54 15.02 -23.73 -0.40
CA PHE A 54 14.45 -23.89 0.94
C PHE A 54 13.73 -25.23 1.16
N ASP A 55 13.74 -26.14 0.18
CA ASP A 55 12.98 -27.40 0.25
C ASP A 55 13.55 -28.41 1.27
N ASN A 56 14.82 -28.25 1.67
CA ASN A 56 15.54 -29.21 2.50
C ASN A 56 15.22 -29.13 4.01
N SER A 57 14.43 -28.16 4.46
CA SER A 57 14.25 -27.84 5.88
C SER A 57 12.79 -27.82 6.33
N GLN A 58 11.98 -28.77 5.86
CA GLN A 58 10.52 -28.85 6.06
C GLN A 58 9.99 -28.76 7.50
N GLN A 59 10.82 -28.79 8.54
CA GLN A 59 10.40 -28.76 9.95
C GLN A 59 10.66 -27.44 10.68
N SER A 60 11.24 -26.44 10.00
CA SER A 60 11.69 -25.20 10.62
C SER A 60 10.70 -24.05 10.40
N ASN A 61 10.41 -23.26 11.44
CA ASN A 61 9.56 -22.07 11.30
C ASN A 61 10.20 -21.03 10.38
N LEU A 62 11.53 -20.91 10.38
CA LEU A 62 12.29 -20.11 9.42
C LEU A 62 11.91 -20.43 7.96
N CYS A 63 11.59 -21.69 7.65
CA CYS A 63 11.19 -22.07 6.29
C CYS A 63 9.86 -21.47 5.86
N LEU A 64 8.93 -21.25 6.80
CA LEU A 64 7.69 -20.55 6.51
C LEU A 64 7.97 -19.10 6.11
N TYR A 65 8.86 -18.41 6.82
CA TYR A 65 9.26 -17.04 6.48
C TYR A 65 10.03 -16.95 5.17
N LEU A 66 10.90 -17.92 4.87
CA LEU A 66 11.58 -18.00 3.58
C LEU A 66 10.59 -18.28 2.43
N SER A 67 9.55 -19.10 2.68
CA SER A 67 8.47 -19.35 1.73
C SER A 67 7.61 -18.11 1.48
N LEU A 68 7.42 -17.25 2.50
CA LEU A 68 6.77 -15.95 2.32
C LEU A 68 7.56 -15.06 1.35
N ILE A 69 8.89 -15.03 1.47
CA ILE A 69 9.76 -14.28 0.54
C ILE A 69 9.67 -14.86 -0.88
N GLN A 70 9.66 -16.18 -1.05
CA GLN A 70 9.45 -16.81 -2.37
C GLN A 70 8.09 -16.43 -2.97
N THR A 71 7.03 -16.45 -2.16
CA THR A 71 5.68 -16.09 -2.59
C THR A 71 5.63 -14.64 -3.08
N TYR A 72 6.27 -13.74 -2.35
CA TYR A 72 6.41 -12.33 -2.75
C TYR A 72 7.14 -12.15 -4.07
N ILE A 73 8.29 -12.81 -4.25
CA ILE A 73 9.06 -12.76 -5.50
C ILE A 73 8.20 -13.28 -6.67
N ASN A 74 7.42 -14.33 -6.45
CA ASN A 74 6.50 -14.86 -7.45
C ASN A 74 5.37 -13.87 -7.78
N GLN A 75 4.80 -13.22 -6.77
CA GLN A 75 3.78 -12.18 -6.98
C GLN A 75 4.33 -11.01 -7.79
N GLN A 76 5.55 -10.56 -7.51
CA GLN A 76 6.22 -9.53 -8.34
C GLN A 76 6.36 -9.98 -9.80
N ALA A 77 6.75 -11.23 -10.04
CA ALA A 77 6.84 -11.79 -11.38
C ALA A 77 5.49 -11.73 -12.11
N LEU A 78 4.39 -12.10 -11.42
CA LEU A 78 3.03 -12.05 -11.99
C LEU A 78 2.61 -10.62 -12.32
N ILE A 79 2.87 -9.66 -11.43
CA ILE A 79 2.51 -8.25 -11.65
C ILE A 79 3.27 -7.68 -12.85
N LEU A 80 4.58 -7.93 -12.95
CA LEU A 80 5.40 -7.48 -14.08
C LEU A 80 4.95 -8.10 -15.40
N ASN A 81 4.57 -9.39 -15.40
CA ASN A 81 3.99 -10.02 -16.58
C ASN A 81 2.69 -9.33 -17.01
N ASN A 82 1.81 -8.96 -16.08
CA ASN A 82 0.58 -8.24 -16.38
C ASN A 82 0.86 -6.84 -16.96
N ILE A 83 1.77 -6.08 -16.34
CA ILE A 83 2.19 -4.74 -16.82
C ILE A 83 2.76 -4.84 -18.23
N SER A 84 3.64 -5.82 -18.47
CA SER A 84 4.23 -6.03 -19.78
C SER A 84 3.18 -6.37 -20.85
N ALA A 85 2.13 -7.12 -20.48
CA ALA A 85 1.03 -7.44 -21.37
C ALA A 85 0.21 -6.20 -21.70
N GLU A 86 -0.05 -5.31 -20.74
CA GLU A 86 -0.73 -4.04 -20.96
C GLU A 86 0.06 -3.09 -21.88
N PHE A 87 1.38 -3.00 -21.73
CA PHE A 87 2.20 -2.22 -22.67
C PHE A 87 2.16 -2.79 -24.09
N SER A 88 2.26 -4.10 -24.24
CA SER A 88 2.31 -4.75 -25.55
C SER A 88 0.94 -4.76 -26.26
N ASN A 89 -0.09 -5.24 -25.55
CA ASN A 89 -1.42 -5.49 -26.11
C ASN A 89 -2.34 -4.28 -25.99
N GLY A 90 -2.17 -3.45 -24.97
CA GLY A 90 -2.97 -2.24 -24.76
C GLY A 90 -2.39 -1.06 -25.53
N PHE A 91 -1.20 -0.60 -25.12
CA PHE A 91 -0.60 0.62 -25.68
C PHE A 91 -0.13 0.46 -27.12
N SER A 92 0.85 -0.42 -27.35
CA SER A 92 1.49 -0.54 -28.66
C SER A 92 0.50 -0.94 -29.75
N ALA A 93 -0.47 -1.81 -29.44
CA ALA A 93 -1.51 -2.20 -30.38
C ALA A 93 -2.46 -1.04 -30.73
N SER A 94 -2.85 -0.22 -29.75
CA SER A 94 -3.75 0.92 -29.97
C SER A 94 -3.12 1.98 -30.85
N ILE A 95 -1.84 2.32 -30.63
CA ILE A 95 -1.12 3.26 -31.50
C ILE A 95 -0.95 2.69 -32.89
N LYS A 96 -0.50 1.42 -33.03
CA LYS A 96 -0.34 0.80 -34.36
C LYS A 96 -1.65 0.81 -35.15
N LYS A 97 -2.77 0.48 -34.50
CA LYS A 97 -4.09 0.52 -35.12
C LYS A 97 -4.46 1.94 -35.59
N LEU A 98 -4.19 2.96 -34.77
CA LEU A 98 -4.40 4.35 -35.17
C LEU A 98 -3.53 4.71 -36.37
N LEU A 99 -2.22 4.47 -36.30
CA LEU A 99 -1.28 4.84 -37.36
C LEU A 99 -1.64 4.18 -38.71
N VAL A 100 -1.99 2.89 -38.72
CA VAL A 100 -2.42 2.19 -39.93
C VAL A 100 -3.69 2.82 -40.52
N HIS A 101 -4.66 3.18 -39.67
CA HIS A 101 -5.88 3.84 -40.10
C HIS A 101 -5.61 5.24 -40.69
N GLN A 102 -4.77 6.03 -40.02
CA GLN A 102 -4.42 7.37 -40.49
C GLN A 102 -3.58 7.35 -41.77
N ASP A 103 -2.63 6.42 -41.90
CA ASP A 103 -1.79 6.23 -43.10
C ASP A 103 -2.66 5.95 -44.34
N PHE A 104 -3.76 5.19 -44.16
CA PHE A 104 -4.72 4.94 -45.23
C PHE A 104 -5.45 6.23 -45.65
N LEU A 105 -6.01 6.97 -44.71
CA LEU A 105 -6.79 8.18 -45.01
C LEU A 105 -5.92 9.32 -45.57
N ILE A 106 -4.69 9.46 -45.08
CA ILE A 106 -3.82 10.58 -45.44
C ILE A 106 -3.20 10.42 -46.82
N ARG A 107 -3.04 9.19 -47.32
CA ARG A 107 -2.53 8.96 -48.67
C ARG A 107 -3.34 9.68 -49.75
N GLU A 108 -4.67 9.57 -49.69
CA GLU A 108 -5.57 10.22 -50.64
C GLU A 108 -5.49 11.75 -50.52
N LYS A 109 -5.61 12.30 -49.30
CA LYS A 109 -5.59 13.75 -49.06
C LYS A 109 -4.24 14.39 -49.37
N SER A 110 -3.15 13.67 -49.11
CA SER A 110 -1.80 14.08 -49.46
C SER A 110 -1.63 14.25 -50.97
N GLU A 111 -2.16 13.32 -51.76
CA GLU A 111 -2.06 13.37 -53.22
C GLU A 111 -2.94 14.48 -53.80
N MET A 112 -4.18 14.62 -53.30
CA MET A 112 -5.08 15.71 -53.69
C MET A 112 -4.45 17.08 -53.43
N GLY A 113 -3.89 17.31 -52.24
CA GLY A 113 -3.27 18.59 -51.90
C GLY A 113 -2.02 18.88 -52.73
N LYS A 114 -1.22 17.85 -53.06
CA LYS A 114 -0.05 18.00 -53.93
C LYS A 114 -0.47 18.45 -55.33
N ASN A 115 -1.47 17.79 -55.92
CA ASN A 115 -1.99 18.14 -57.25
C ASN A 115 -2.58 19.56 -57.28
N LEU A 116 -3.28 19.98 -56.22
CA LEU A 116 -3.81 21.35 -56.09
C LEU A 116 -2.69 22.40 -56.06
N VAL A 117 -1.62 22.16 -55.30
CA VAL A 117 -0.47 23.07 -55.23
C VAL A 117 0.26 23.15 -56.57
N GLU A 118 0.53 22.01 -57.22
CA GLU A 118 1.22 21.95 -58.50
C GLU A 118 0.44 22.65 -59.63
N GLU A 119 -0.88 22.43 -59.72
CA GLU A 119 -1.71 23.10 -60.73
C GLU A 119 -1.80 24.61 -60.46
N ARG A 120 -1.91 25.03 -59.19
CA ARG A 120 -1.86 26.46 -58.84
C ARG A 120 -0.55 27.11 -59.24
N GLU A 121 0.59 26.48 -58.93
CA GLU A 121 1.90 26.98 -59.30
C GLU A 121 2.07 27.10 -60.82
N LYS A 122 1.54 26.13 -61.58
CA LYS A 122 1.54 26.16 -63.04
C LYS A 122 0.72 27.34 -63.58
N LEU A 123 -0.46 27.60 -63.02
CA LEU A 123 -1.30 28.74 -63.38
C LEU A 123 -0.62 30.08 -63.02
N ILE A 124 0.03 30.18 -61.85
CA ILE A 124 0.82 31.35 -61.45
C ILE A 124 1.98 31.59 -62.44
N LYS A 125 2.73 30.54 -62.80
CA LYS A 125 3.81 30.64 -63.79
C LYS A 125 3.28 31.09 -65.16
N ASN A 126 2.12 30.60 -65.59
CA ASN A 126 1.48 31.03 -66.84
C ASN A 126 1.09 32.52 -66.79
N HIS A 127 0.41 32.94 -65.71
CA HIS A 127 0.03 34.33 -65.47
C HIS A 127 1.25 35.27 -65.50
N LEU A 128 2.32 34.94 -64.78
CA LEU A 128 3.54 35.75 -64.74
C LEU A 128 4.21 35.87 -66.12
N ARG A 129 4.31 34.77 -66.87
CA ARG A 129 4.83 34.79 -68.25
C ARG A 129 3.97 35.63 -69.19
N ALA A 130 2.65 35.54 -69.09
CA ALA A 130 1.72 36.33 -69.90
C ALA A 130 1.82 37.82 -69.56
N LYS A 131 1.94 38.15 -68.27
CA LYS A 131 2.18 39.51 -67.76
C LYS A 131 3.46 40.11 -68.32
N GLU A 132 4.57 39.38 -68.27
CA GLU A 132 5.87 39.82 -68.79
C GLU A 132 5.81 40.11 -70.29
N LYS A 133 5.19 39.23 -71.08
CA LYS A 133 5.01 39.42 -72.53
C LYS A 133 4.19 40.67 -72.86
N TYR A 134 3.07 40.87 -72.14
CA TYR A 134 2.23 42.04 -72.31
C TYR A 134 2.97 43.34 -71.95
N LEU A 135 3.64 43.39 -70.79
CA LEU A 135 4.41 44.56 -70.36
C LEU A 135 5.58 44.85 -71.30
N GLY A 136 6.22 43.82 -71.87
CA GLY A 136 7.25 43.95 -72.89
C GLY A 136 6.71 44.63 -74.15
N ALA A 137 5.62 44.10 -74.71
CA ALA A 137 5.00 44.66 -75.91
C ALA A 137 4.47 46.09 -75.71
N SER A 138 3.91 46.40 -74.54
CA SER A 138 3.43 47.74 -74.23
C SER A 138 4.56 48.77 -74.20
N LYS A 139 5.70 48.42 -73.61
CA LYS A 139 6.91 49.26 -73.63
C LYS A 139 7.50 49.48 -75.03
N ASP A 140 7.35 48.51 -75.93
CA ASP A 140 7.82 48.64 -77.31
C ASP A 140 6.88 49.52 -78.14
N SER A 141 5.56 49.39 -77.92
CA SER A 141 4.50 50.23 -78.49
C SER A 141 4.68 51.71 -78.13
N GLU A 142 5.05 52.02 -76.87
CA GLU A 142 5.33 53.38 -76.40
C GLU A 142 6.53 54.05 -77.10
N LYS A 143 7.46 53.28 -77.68
CA LYS A 143 8.66 53.80 -78.36
C LYS A 143 8.41 54.23 -79.82
N GLY A 144 7.16 54.26 -80.27
CA GLY A 144 6.77 54.92 -81.53
C GLY A 144 6.95 54.08 -82.79
N HIS A 145 6.86 52.75 -82.68
CA HIS A 145 6.95 51.84 -83.82
C HIS A 145 5.56 51.48 -84.42
N LYS A 146 5.60 50.98 -85.66
CA LYS A 146 4.50 50.95 -86.65
C LYS A 146 3.26 50.15 -86.19
N ARG A 147 2.10 50.43 -86.81
CA ARG A 147 0.77 49.74 -86.69
C ARG A 147 0.75 48.20 -86.45
N LYS A 148 1.80 47.46 -86.80
CA LYS A 148 1.88 46.00 -86.56
C LYS A 148 2.08 45.66 -85.07
N GLU A 149 2.71 46.52 -84.30
CA GLU A 149 2.99 46.28 -82.87
C GLU A 149 1.74 46.45 -82.00
N SER A 150 0.83 47.34 -82.41
CA SER A 150 -0.48 47.53 -81.74
C SER A 150 -1.34 46.25 -81.73
N LYS A 151 -1.30 45.43 -82.81
CA LYS A 151 -2.04 44.16 -82.83
C LYS A 151 -1.41 43.11 -81.92
N GLN A 152 -0.08 43.06 -81.87
CA GLN A 152 0.65 42.12 -81.03
C GLN A 152 0.45 42.43 -79.54
N GLU A 153 0.42 43.71 -79.17
CA GLU A 153 0.07 44.16 -77.82
C GLU A 153 -1.36 43.71 -77.44
N GLU A 154 -2.35 43.90 -78.32
CA GLU A 154 -3.73 43.46 -78.08
C GLU A 154 -3.84 41.93 -77.89
N ASP A 155 -3.13 41.15 -78.69
CA ASP A 155 -3.09 39.68 -78.57
C ASP A 155 -2.47 39.24 -77.23
N TYR A 156 -1.38 39.88 -76.78
CA TYR A 156 -0.80 39.61 -75.47
C TYR A 156 -1.66 40.10 -74.30
N GLN A 157 -2.37 41.22 -74.46
CA GLN A 157 -3.33 41.69 -73.47
C GLN A 157 -4.44 40.66 -73.26
N LYS A 158 -5.02 40.14 -74.35
CA LYS A 158 -6.04 39.08 -74.28
C LYS A 158 -5.50 37.83 -73.59
N ALA A 159 -4.30 37.38 -73.97
CA ALA A 159 -3.67 36.23 -73.31
C ALA A 159 -3.43 36.44 -71.81
N TYR A 160 -3.03 37.65 -71.41
CA TYR A 160 -2.85 38.01 -70.00
C TYR A 160 -4.18 38.01 -69.23
N LEU A 161 -5.25 38.58 -69.79
CA LEU A 161 -6.58 38.57 -69.20
C LEU A 161 -7.13 37.15 -69.04
N CYS A 162 -6.99 36.30 -70.07
CA CYS A 162 -7.36 34.88 -69.97
C CYS A 162 -6.60 34.17 -68.84
N ALA A 163 -5.28 34.39 -68.71
CA ALA A 163 -4.48 33.77 -67.65
C ALA A 163 -4.86 34.26 -66.24
N ILE A 164 -5.30 35.52 -66.09
CA ILE A 164 -5.87 36.04 -64.82
C ILE A 164 -7.19 35.33 -64.52
N GLU A 165 -8.09 35.24 -65.49
CA GLU A 165 -9.40 34.62 -65.33
C GLU A 165 -9.27 33.14 -64.94
N GLU A 166 -8.41 32.39 -65.64
CA GLU A 166 -8.10 30.99 -65.31
C GLU A 166 -7.58 30.84 -63.87
N LEU A 167 -6.62 31.66 -63.46
CA LEU A 167 -6.05 31.62 -62.11
C LEU A 167 -7.10 31.98 -61.04
N ASN A 168 -7.91 33.01 -61.28
CA ASN A 168 -8.97 33.41 -60.33
C ASN A 168 -10.08 32.37 -60.22
N ASN A 169 -10.47 31.76 -61.35
CA ASN A 169 -11.44 30.68 -61.38
C ASN A 169 -10.93 29.43 -60.66
N PHE A 170 -9.62 29.19 -60.65
CA PHE A 170 -9.00 28.09 -59.90
C PHE A 170 -8.75 28.42 -58.42
N ASN A 171 -8.47 29.69 -58.07
CA ASN A 171 -8.17 30.07 -56.68
C ASN A 171 -9.31 29.75 -55.71
N ARG A 172 -10.56 29.92 -56.13
CA ARG A 172 -11.74 29.60 -55.30
C ARG A 172 -11.84 28.10 -54.96
N PRO A 173 -11.90 27.16 -55.92
CA PRO A 173 -11.92 25.73 -55.62
C PRO A 173 -10.62 25.27 -54.93
N PHE A 174 -9.47 25.89 -55.24
CA PHE A 174 -8.23 25.65 -54.50
C PHE A 174 -8.39 25.96 -53.01
N GLU A 175 -8.88 27.15 -52.66
CA GLU A 175 -9.08 27.55 -51.26
C GLU A 175 -10.10 26.64 -50.55
N GLU A 176 -11.23 26.36 -51.19
CA GLU A 176 -12.27 25.49 -50.64
C GLU A 176 -11.77 24.06 -50.36
N GLU A 177 -11.07 23.44 -51.32
CA GLU A 177 -10.55 22.08 -51.16
C GLU A 177 -9.32 22.01 -50.26
N MET A 178 -8.40 22.98 -50.36
CA MET A 178 -7.23 23.04 -49.50
C MET A 178 -7.63 23.20 -48.04
N ASN A 179 -8.64 24.03 -47.74
CA ASN A 179 -9.17 24.17 -46.39
C ASN A 179 -9.70 22.84 -45.83
N LYS A 180 -10.40 22.04 -46.63
CA LYS A 180 -10.87 20.70 -46.22
C LYS A 180 -9.70 19.77 -45.91
N ILE A 181 -8.66 19.79 -46.74
CA ILE A 181 -7.45 18.98 -46.55
C ILE A 181 -6.73 19.39 -45.27
N LEU A 182 -6.53 20.70 -45.04
CA LEU A 182 -5.82 21.22 -43.88
C LEU A 182 -6.57 20.93 -42.57
N MET A 183 -7.89 21.10 -42.57
CA MET A 183 -8.72 20.71 -41.42
C MET A 183 -8.65 19.21 -41.15
N PHE A 184 -8.55 18.39 -42.20
CA PHE A 184 -8.34 16.95 -42.05
C PHE A 184 -7.01 16.63 -41.37
N TYR A 185 -5.90 17.24 -41.82
CA TYR A 185 -4.59 17.09 -41.16
C TYR A 185 -4.61 17.54 -39.70
N GLN A 186 -5.23 18.68 -39.41
CA GLN A 186 -5.36 19.19 -38.05
C GLN A 186 -6.10 18.19 -37.15
N LYS A 187 -7.26 17.69 -37.59
CA LYS A 187 -8.05 16.72 -36.84
C LYS A 187 -7.25 15.44 -36.55
N GLN A 188 -6.52 14.93 -37.53
CA GLN A 188 -5.69 13.73 -37.35
C GLN A 188 -4.53 13.94 -36.37
N GLU A 189 -3.95 15.15 -36.32
CA GLU A 189 -2.92 15.54 -35.35
C GLU A 189 -3.49 15.67 -33.93
N GLU A 190 -4.68 16.26 -33.79
CA GLU A 190 -5.41 16.38 -32.52
C GLU A 190 -5.75 15.00 -31.95
N GLU A 191 -6.29 14.10 -32.78
CA GLU A 191 -6.59 12.71 -32.40
C GLU A 191 -5.33 11.97 -31.91
N ARG A 192 -4.19 12.10 -32.62
CA ARG A 192 -2.91 11.53 -32.21
C ARG A 192 -2.45 12.06 -30.86
N LYS A 193 -2.46 13.39 -30.67
CA LYS A 193 -2.04 14.02 -29.42
C LYS A 193 -2.93 13.62 -28.24
N SER A 194 -4.24 13.49 -28.47
CA SER A 194 -5.18 12.99 -27.44
C SER A 194 -4.85 11.56 -27.04
N LEU A 195 -4.66 10.65 -28.00
CA LEU A 195 -4.32 9.26 -27.72
C LEU A 195 -2.98 9.13 -26.96
N ILE A 196 -1.96 9.91 -27.35
CA ILE A 196 -0.68 9.93 -26.64
C ILE A 196 -0.88 10.36 -25.19
N LYS A 197 -1.60 11.48 -24.97
CA LYS A 197 -1.87 11.99 -23.63
C LYS A 197 -2.58 10.95 -22.77
N GLU A 198 -3.67 10.38 -23.29
CA GLU A 198 -4.45 9.34 -22.59
C GLU A 198 -3.59 8.14 -22.25
N THR A 199 -2.68 7.75 -23.14
CA THR A 199 -1.85 6.61 -22.82
C THR A 199 -0.73 6.92 -21.84
N LEU A 200 -0.08 8.08 -21.94
CA LEU A 200 0.92 8.49 -20.96
C LEU A 200 0.32 8.50 -19.53
N ILE A 201 -0.93 8.96 -19.40
CA ILE A 201 -1.68 8.88 -18.14
C ILE A 201 -1.82 7.42 -17.69
N LYS A 202 -2.32 6.52 -18.56
CA LYS A 202 -2.47 5.10 -18.23
C LYS A 202 -1.16 4.43 -17.84
N ILE A 203 -0.06 4.75 -18.51
CA ILE A 203 1.29 4.24 -18.17
C ILE A 203 1.66 4.67 -16.75
N THR A 204 1.48 5.95 -16.42
CA THR A 204 1.75 6.46 -15.07
C THR A 204 0.85 5.82 -14.02
N GLU A 205 -0.44 5.58 -14.32
CA GLU A 205 -1.38 4.91 -13.43
C GLU A 205 -0.97 3.44 -13.17
N ILE A 206 -0.58 2.70 -14.21
CA ILE A 206 -0.13 1.31 -14.10
C ILE A 206 1.16 1.21 -13.27
N GLU A 207 2.17 2.00 -13.60
CA GLU A 207 3.45 2.03 -12.85
C GLU A 207 3.24 2.51 -11.40
N GLY A 208 2.38 3.51 -11.19
CA GLY A 208 2.03 3.99 -9.85
C GLY A 208 1.30 2.92 -9.02
N SER A 209 0.39 2.15 -9.62
CA SER A 209 -0.29 1.03 -8.97
C SER A 209 0.68 -0.09 -8.60
N TYR A 210 1.65 -0.37 -9.47
CA TYR A 210 2.72 -1.34 -9.23
C TYR A 210 3.56 -0.97 -8.02
N LEU A 211 4.07 0.27 -7.98
CA LEU A 211 4.90 0.76 -6.87
C LEU A 211 4.17 0.71 -5.53
N LYS A 212 2.89 1.09 -5.50
CA LYS A 212 2.06 0.98 -4.29
C LYS A 212 1.90 -0.47 -3.85
N SER A 213 1.64 -1.38 -4.79
CA SER A 213 1.49 -2.81 -4.47
C SER A 213 2.79 -3.38 -3.90
N LEU A 214 3.94 -3.02 -4.49
CA LEU A 214 5.26 -3.43 -4.01
C LEU A 214 5.52 -2.91 -2.59
N PHE A 215 5.18 -1.64 -2.32
CA PHE A 215 5.31 -1.05 -0.99
C PHE A 215 4.50 -1.81 0.07
N PHE A 216 3.21 -2.06 -0.18
CA PHE A 216 2.35 -2.78 0.75
C PHE A 216 2.83 -4.21 1.02
N GLU A 217 3.29 -4.93 -0.01
CA GLU A 217 3.82 -6.27 0.15
C GLU A 217 5.11 -6.29 0.99
N VAL A 218 6.03 -5.35 0.76
CA VAL A 218 7.25 -5.21 1.57
C VAL A 218 6.92 -4.94 3.04
N GLU A 219 5.98 -4.03 3.32
CA GLU A 219 5.53 -3.76 4.68
C GLU A 219 4.89 -5.00 5.33
N SER A 220 4.06 -5.73 4.59
CA SER A 220 3.39 -6.95 5.05
C SER A 220 4.41 -8.02 5.44
N ILE A 221 5.36 -8.31 4.56
CA ILE A 221 6.44 -9.28 4.81
C ILE A 221 7.29 -8.85 5.99
N THR A 222 7.63 -7.56 6.08
CA THR A 222 8.41 -7.02 7.20
C THR A 222 7.68 -7.23 8.52
N LYS A 223 6.37 -6.98 8.57
CA LYS A 223 5.54 -7.24 9.75
C LYS A 223 5.51 -8.72 10.13
N GLU A 224 5.40 -9.63 9.15
CA GLU A 224 5.43 -11.06 9.41
C GLU A 224 6.82 -11.53 9.90
N ILE A 225 7.90 -11.10 9.25
CA ILE A 225 9.28 -11.46 9.65
C ILE A 225 9.57 -10.97 11.07
N LYS A 226 9.09 -9.78 11.47
CA LYS A 226 9.25 -9.28 12.85
C LYS A 226 8.60 -10.17 13.92
N LYS A 227 7.66 -11.05 13.55
CA LYS A 227 7.07 -12.03 14.48
C LYS A 227 7.96 -13.27 14.69
N TYR A 228 9.00 -13.45 13.87
CA TYR A 228 9.91 -14.57 13.99
C TYR A 228 10.66 -14.54 15.33
N ASN A 229 10.52 -15.61 16.11
CA ASN A 229 11.23 -15.78 17.37
C ASN A 229 12.20 -16.97 17.29
N PRO A 230 13.52 -16.72 17.19
CA PRO A 230 14.53 -17.77 17.14
C PRO A 230 14.48 -18.72 18.34
N GLN A 231 14.13 -18.21 19.52
CA GLN A 231 14.08 -19.00 20.75
C GLN A 231 12.99 -20.08 20.69
N THR A 232 11.81 -19.72 20.19
CA THR A 232 10.70 -20.67 19.98
C THR A 232 11.10 -21.78 19.01
N GLU A 233 11.87 -21.46 17.98
CA GLU A 233 12.35 -22.46 17.02
C GLU A 233 13.38 -23.42 17.65
N ILE A 234 14.32 -22.90 18.43
CA ILE A 234 15.28 -23.72 19.19
C ILE A 234 14.54 -24.64 20.16
N GLU A 235 13.53 -24.12 20.87
CA GLU A 235 12.71 -24.90 21.79
C GLU A 235 11.93 -26.00 21.07
N LEU A 236 11.35 -25.70 19.91
CA LEU A 236 10.67 -26.69 19.07
C LEU A 236 11.65 -27.79 18.61
N PHE A 237 12.84 -27.41 18.17
CA PHE A 237 13.89 -28.33 17.77
C PHE A 237 14.33 -29.25 18.92
N ILE A 238 14.63 -28.67 20.10
CA ILE A 238 14.97 -29.43 21.30
C ILE A 238 13.82 -30.38 21.65
N THR A 239 12.58 -29.90 21.65
CA THR A 239 11.40 -30.71 21.97
C THR A 239 11.25 -31.90 21.03
N ASN A 240 11.47 -31.69 19.72
CA ASN A 240 11.39 -32.74 18.69
C ASN A 240 12.50 -33.80 18.83
N LEU A 241 13.71 -33.42 19.28
CA LEU A 241 14.84 -34.34 19.42
C LEU A 241 15.04 -34.89 20.83
N ARG A 242 14.35 -34.35 21.84
CA ARG A 242 14.56 -34.72 23.24
C ARG A 242 14.14 -36.17 23.46
N THR A 243 15.15 -37.04 23.58
CA THR A 243 14.94 -38.48 23.87
C THR A 243 14.56 -38.78 25.32
N GLY A 244 14.68 -37.80 26.22
CA GLY A 244 14.44 -37.96 27.65
C GLY A 244 15.53 -38.72 28.41
N LYS A 245 16.56 -39.24 27.73
CA LYS A 245 17.71 -39.91 28.36
C LYS A 245 18.49 -38.90 29.20
N ARG A 246 18.70 -39.21 30.48
CA ARG A 246 19.56 -38.44 31.38
C ARG A 246 20.94 -39.08 31.40
N VAL A 247 21.98 -38.26 31.41
CA VAL A 247 23.32 -38.74 31.73
C VAL A 247 23.29 -39.14 33.21
N GLU A 248 23.48 -40.42 33.48
CA GLU A 248 23.56 -40.91 34.86
C GLU A 248 24.88 -40.44 35.47
N ASN A 249 24.78 -39.49 36.39
CA ASN A 249 25.92 -39.07 37.19
C ASN A 249 26.23 -40.16 38.21
N VAL A 250 27.36 -40.83 38.02
CA VAL A 250 27.96 -41.68 39.05
C VAL A 250 28.49 -40.74 40.13
N GLN A 251 27.79 -40.65 41.26
CA GLN A 251 28.21 -39.79 42.37
C GLN A 251 28.91 -40.60 43.47
N PHE A 252 30.10 -40.13 43.82
CA PHE A 252 30.75 -40.40 45.10
C PHE A 252 30.22 -39.39 46.13
N PHE A 253 29.65 -39.89 47.22
CA PHE A 253 29.13 -39.05 48.31
C PHE A 253 30.27 -38.63 49.24
N SER A 254 30.59 -37.34 49.29
CA SER A 254 31.23 -36.73 50.45
C SER A 254 30.40 -35.56 50.97
N SER A 255 30.16 -35.62 52.27
CA SER A 255 29.36 -34.72 53.07
C SER A 255 30.20 -33.51 53.50
N GLN A 256 29.90 -32.31 52.99
CA GLN A 256 29.93 -31.05 53.76
C GLN A 256 29.53 -29.81 52.94
N SER A 257 28.37 -29.25 53.31
CA SER A 257 28.03 -27.82 53.48
C SER A 257 28.54 -26.76 52.49
N SER A 258 27.61 -26.16 51.73
CA SER A 258 27.12 -24.77 51.94
C SER A 258 26.36 -24.26 50.70
N TYR A 259 25.04 -24.46 50.64
CA TYR A 259 24.18 -23.99 49.54
C TYR A 259 22.74 -23.65 49.99
N ASN A 260 22.54 -23.25 51.26
CA ASN A 260 21.21 -23.36 51.88
C ASN A 260 20.31 -22.12 51.82
N GLU A 261 20.73 -20.96 51.33
CA GLU A 261 19.86 -19.76 51.35
C GLU A 261 19.29 -19.34 49.98
N ARG A 262 20.02 -19.47 48.87
CA ARG A 262 19.40 -19.25 47.53
C ARG A 262 18.53 -20.42 47.09
N HIS A 263 18.95 -21.64 47.41
CA HIS A 263 18.24 -22.84 46.98
C HIS A 263 16.87 -22.98 47.68
N SER A 264 16.73 -22.49 48.93
CA SER A 264 15.47 -22.58 49.68
C SER A 264 14.40 -21.61 49.17
N LEU A 265 14.79 -20.41 48.71
CA LEU A 265 13.87 -19.46 48.08
C LEU A 265 13.42 -19.96 46.70
N GLU A 266 14.34 -20.46 45.88
CA GLU A 266 14.02 -21.07 44.57
C GLU A 266 13.12 -22.31 44.72
N LEU A 267 13.37 -23.16 45.72
CA LEU A 267 12.52 -24.31 46.05
C LEU A 267 11.12 -23.86 46.48
N LYS A 268 11.01 -22.78 47.27
CA LYS A 268 9.72 -22.22 47.69
C LYS A 268 8.91 -21.70 46.49
N ILE A 269 9.55 -20.92 45.61
CA ILE A 269 8.91 -20.37 44.41
C ILE A 269 8.50 -21.50 43.45
N ALA A 270 9.40 -22.46 43.19
CA ALA A 270 9.10 -23.61 42.32
C ALA A 270 7.92 -24.45 42.86
N ASN A 271 7.87 -24.67 44.18
CA ASN A 271 6.77 -25.37 44.81
C ASN A 271 5.45 -24.57 44.71
N GLN A 272 5.49 -23.24 44.89
CA GLN A 272 4.32 -22.38 44.70
C GLN A 272 3.81 -22.47 43.24
N ILE A 273 4.68 -22.33 42.25
CA ILE A 273 4.29 -22.45 40.83
C ILE A 273 3.65 -23.81 40.54
N GLU A 274 4.23 -24.90 41.06
CA GLU A 274 3.70 -26.26 40.84
C GLU A 274 2.33 -26.45 41.50
N ILE A 275 2.11 -25.90 42.69
CA ILE A 275 0.79 -25.93 43.34
C ILE A 275 -0.21 -25.11 42.52
N MET A 276 0.18 -23.93 42.03
CA MET A 276 -0.67 -23.09 41.19
C MET A 276 -1.06 -23.79 39.89
N ARG A 277 -0.07 -24.42 39.23
CA ARG A 277 -0.23 -25.24 38.03
C ARG A 277 -1.24 -26.36 38.27
N LYS A 278 -1.12 -27.09 39.37
CA LYS A 278 -2.06 -28.17 39.72
C LYS A 278 -3.50 -27.67 39.88
N ILE A 279 -3.69 -26.52 40.54
CA ILE A 279 -5.02 -25.92 40.74
C ILE A 279 -5.61 -25.49 39.39
N ILE A 280 -4.83 -24.77 38.57
CA ILE A 280 -5.26 -24.30 37.25
C ILE A 280 -5.54 -25.48 36.31
N ASP A 281 -4.66 -26.48 36.24
CA ASP A 281 -4.86 -27.69 35.43
C ASP A 281 -6.11 -28.46 35.83
N LYS A 282 -6.46 -28.45 37.12
CA LYS A 282 -7.68 -29.08 37.61
C LYS A 282 -8.93 -28.38 37.06
N CYS A 283 -8.92 -27.03 37.01
CA CYS A 283 -9.96 -26.26 36.33
C CYS A 283 -10.03 -26.60 34.83
N TRP A 284 -8.91 -26.65 34.12
CA TRP A 284 -8.90 -27.00 32.67
C TRP A 284 -9.38 -28.43 32.39
N LYS A 285 -9.17 -29.36 33.33
CA LYS A 285 -9.65 -30.75 33.25
C LYS A 285 -11.12 -30.91 33.66
N GLY A 286 -11.84 -29.82 33.95
CA GLY A 286 -13.25 -29.87 34.36
C GLY A 286 -13.46 -30.46 35.76
N LYS A 287 -12.44 -30.47 36.62
CA LYS A 287 -12.54 -31.04 37.97
C LYS A 287 -12.78 -29.93 39.00
N HIS A 288 -13.75 -30.15 39.90
CA HIS A 288 -14.02 -29.22 41.00
C HIS A 288 -12.85 -29.07 41.97
N LEU A 289 -12.55 -27.83 42.34
CA LEU A 289 -11.61 -27.47 43.39
C LEU A 289 -12.22 -27.73 44.77
N THR A 290 -11.48 -28.44 45.61
CA THR A 290 -11.80 -28.67 47.01
C THR A 290 -11.65 -27.39 47.83
N SER A 291 -12.33 -27.30 48.97
CA SER A 291 -12.19 -26.16 49.89
C SER A 291 -10.75 -25.99 50.38
N HIS A 292 -10.00 -27.09 50.53
CA HIS A 292 -8.59 -27.05 50.90
C HIS A 292 -7.73 -26.41 49.81
N GLU A 293 -7.96 -26.75 48.53
CA GLU A 293 -7.24 -26.14 47.40
C GLU A 293 -7.55 -24.65 47.25
N LYS A 294 -8.81 -24.24 47.45
CA LYS A 294 -9.21 -22.82 47.45
C LYS A 294 -8.56 -22.05 48.59
N SER A 295 -8.54 -22.61 49.80
CA SER A 295 -7.84 -22.00 50.94
C SER A 295 -6.34 -21.88 50.69
N LYS A 296 -5.72 -22.92 50.12
CA LYS A 296 -4.30 -22.91 49.75
C LYS A 296 -3.99 -21.87 48.68
N PHE A 297 -4.86 -21.73 47.68
CA PHE A 297 -4.79 -20.68 46.68
C PHE A 297 -4.79 -19.30 47.33
N SER A 298 -5.78 -19.02 48.18
CA SER A 298 -5.94 -17.76 48.92
C SER A 298 -4.67 -17.35 49.69
N ILE A 299 -4.05 -18.31 50.38
CA ILE A 299 -2.80 -18.10 51.11
C ILE A 299 -1.67 -17.74 50.16
N MET A 300 -1.57 -18.43 49.02
CA MET A 300 -0.50 -18.20 48.04
C MET A 300 -0.61 -16.83 47.40
N ILE A 301 -1.79 -16.41 46.94
CA ILE A 301 -1.97 -15.12 46.26
C ILE A 301 -1.86 -13.92 47.19
N SER A 302 -1.76 -14.14 48.50
CA SER A 302 -1.43 -13.08 49.46
C SER A 302 0.06 -12.68 49.40
N ASP A 303 0.90 -13.52 48.79
CA ASP A 303 2.33 -13.30 48.56
C ASP A 303 2.55 -12.73 47.13
N PRO A 304 3.43 -11.72 46.92
CA PRO A 304 3.72 -11.18 45.59
C PRO A 304 4.17 -12.25 44.57
N GLU A 305 4.96 -13.22 45.02
CA GLU A 305 5.40 -14.34 44.16
C GLU A 305 4.24 -15.28 43.78
N GLY A 306 3.22 -15.41 44.63
CA GLY A 306 2.00 -16.14 44.31
C GLY A 306 1.18 -15.45 43.22
N LYS A 307 1.09 -14.11 43.26
CA LYS A 307 0.44 -13.29 42.21
C LYS A 307 1.18 -13.42 40.87
N LYS A 308 2.52 -13.37 40.89
CA LYS A 308 3.35 -13.65 39.70
C LYS A 308 3.15 -15.06 39.17
N SER A 309 3.11 -16.05 40.05
CA SER A 309 2.87 -17.46 39.70
C SER A 309 1.50 -17.65 39.03
N TRP A 310 0.46 -16.97 39.52
CA TRP A 310 -0.87 -16.96 38.90
C TRP A 310 -0.83 -16.48 37.44
N VAL A 311 -0.25 -15.31 37.21
CA VAL A 311 -0.11 -14.73 35.86
C VAL A 311 0.71 -15.64 34.95
N SER A 312 1.84 -16.15 35.46
CA SER A 312 2.74 -17.03 34.71
C SER A 312 2.03 -18.29 34.23
N VAL A 313 1.35 -19.02 35.13
CA VAL A 313 0.67 -20.27 34.77
C VAL A 313 -0.51 -20.05 33.82
N LEU A 314 -1.24 -18.94 33.95
CA LEU A 314 -2.28 -18.60 32.98
C LEU A 314 -1.69 -18.21 31.61
N ASN A 315 -0.61 -17.44 31.57
CA ASN A 315 0.07 -17.14 30.31
C ASN A 315 0.62 -18.40 29.63
N GLU A 316 1.09 -19.41 30.39
CA GLU A 316 1.40 -20.71 29.81
C GLU A 316 0.18 -21.31 29.09
N LYS A 317 -1.02 -21.28 29.69
CA LYS A 317 -2.24 -21.76 29.02
C LYS A 317 -2.54 -21.01 27.73
N ARG A 318 -2.40 -19.69 27.75
CA ARG A 318 -2.56 -18.82 26.57
C ARG A 318 -1.56 -19.17 25.46
N ASN A 319 -0.28 -19.33 25.81
CA ASN A 319 0.79 -19.62 24.84
C ASN A 319 0.64 -21.01 24.22
N HIS A 320 0.05 -21.97 24.92
CA HIS A 320 -0.28 -23.30 24.38
C HIS A 320 -1.62 -23.33 23.61
N GLY A 321 -2.28 -22.19 23.38
CA GLY A 321 -3.56 -22.12 22.68
C GLY A 321 -4.74 -22.72 23.45
N GLN A 322 -4.60 -22.92 24.77
CA GLN A 322 -5.62 -23.57 25.61
C GLN A 322 -6.66 -22.55 26.10
N PHE A 323 -7.46 -22.00 25.17
CA PHE A 323 -8.38 -20.90 25.46
C PHE A 323 -9.73 -21.32 26.07
N VAL A 324 -10.18 -22.55 25.80
CA VAL A 324 -11.52 -23.03 26.15
C VAL A 324 -11.52 -23.69 27.53
N LEU A 325 -12.43 -23.24 28.39
CA LEU A 325 -12.66 -23.78 29.73
C LEU A 325 -13.96 -24.61 29.77
N PRO A 326 -13.96 -25.77 30.46
CA PRO A 326 -15.19 -26.50 30.74
C PRO A 326 -16.19 -25.65 31.56
N GLY A 327 -17.48 -25.78 31.27
CA GLY A 327 -18.52 -24.93 31.88
C GLY A 327 -18.56 -24.97 33.41
N GLU A 328 -18.37 -26.14 34.02
CA GLU A 328 -18.41 -26.33 35.48
C GLU A 328 -17.23 -25.66 36.22
N THR A 329 -16.08 -25.53 35.56
CA THR A 329 -14.86 -24.97 36.13
C THR A 329 -14.57 -23.54 35.69
N PHE A 330 -15.25 -23.06 34.64
CA PHE A 330 -15.21 -21.66 34.21
C PHE A 330 -15.51 -20.69 35.37
N TYR A 331 -16.61 -20.93 36.11
CA TYR A 331 -16.98 -20.12 37.26
C TYR A 331 -15.99 -20.20 38.42
N GLN A 332 -15.33 -21.36 38.59
CA GLN A 332 -14.33 -21.54 39.62
C GLN A 332 -13.09 -20.71 39.32
N LEU A 333 -12.61 -20.74 38.07
CA LEU A 333 -11.47 -19.92 37.67
C LEU A 333 -11.79 -18.43 37.72
N GLY A 334 -13.01 -18.02 37.34
CA GLY A 334 -13.47 -16.64 37.53
C GLY A 334 -13.51 -16.23 39.01
N THR A 335 -13.95 -17.12 39.90
CA THR A 335 -13.91 -16.87 41.36
C THR A 335 -12.47 -16.70 41.85
N LEU A 336 -11.54 -17.54 41.40
CA LEU A 336 -10.12 -17.41 41.75
C LEU A 336 -9.53 -16.10 41.23
N MET A 337 -9.87 -15.69 40.00
CA MET A 337 -9.42 -14.42 39.43
C MET A 337 -9.97 -13.22 40.20
N TYR A 338 -11.26 -13.28 40.58
CA TYR A 338 -11.88 -12.28 41.45
C TYR A 338 -11.16 -12.19 42.80
N GLU A 339 -10.79 -13.34 43.37
CA GLU A 339 -10.05 -13.39 44.63
C GLU A 339 -8.64 -12.79 44.50
N VAL A 340 -7.94 -13.04 43.39
CA VAL A 340 -6.66 -12.38 43.08
C VAL A 340 -6.82 -10.87 43.07
N LEU A 341 -7.80 -10.35 42.33
CA LEU A 341 -8.10 -8.92 42.24
C LEU A 341 -8.41 -8.30 43.61
N SER A 342 -9.09 -9.05 44.48
CA SER A 342 -9.41 -8.61 45.85
C SER A 342 -8.18 -8.53 46.77
N LYS A 343 -7.05 -9.11 46.37
CA LYS A 343 -5.77 -9.10 47.11
C LYS A 343 -4.71 -8.19 46.46
N LEU A 344 -5.03 -7.52 45.35
CA LEU A 344 -4.10 -6.61 44.68
C LEU A 344 -4.04 -5.27 45.40
N THR A 345 -2.84 -4.72 45.50
CA THR A 345 -2.59 -3.34 45.88
C THR A 345 -2.23 -2.52 44.63
N ILE A 346 -1.92 -1.24 44.82
CA ILE A 346 -1.44 -0.35 43.75
C ILE A 346 -0.06 -0.82 43.21
N GLU A 347 0.74 -1.50 44.03
CA GLU A 347 2.05 -2.03 43.64
C GLU A 347 1.94 -3.25 42.72
N ASP A 348 0.80 -3.97 42.75
CA ASP A 348 0.55 -5.15 41.92
C ASP A 348 -0.02 -4.80 40.53
N PHE A 349 0.24 -3.58 40.05
CA PHE A 349 -0.27 -3.06 38.79
C PHE A 349 -0.09 -4.03 37.61
N ILE A 350 1.09 -4.66 37.49
CA ILE A 350 1.40 -5.62 36.41
C ILE A 350 0.44 -6.82 36.48
N CYS A 351 0.14 -7.33 37.68
CA CYS A 351 -0.77 -8.45 37.86
C CYS A 351 -2.19 -8.09 37.44
N ALA A 352 -2.67 -6.90 37.84
CA ALA A 352 -3.99 -6.41 37.47
C ALA A 352 -4.14 -6.23 35.95
N SER A 353 -3.16 -5.58 35.31
CA SER A 353 -3.11 -5.42 33.85
C SER A 353 -3.14 -6.76 33.11
N GLN A 354 -2.39 -7.75 33.59
CA GLN A 354 -2.42 -9.10 33.03
C GLN A 354 -3.77 -9.80 33.24
N CYS A 355 -4.46 -9.56 34.35
CA CYS A 355 -5.79 -10.12 34.57
C CYS A 355 -6.81 -9.59 33.55
N ILE A 356 -6.71 -8.33 33.10
CA ILE A 356 -7.54 -7.77 32.02
C ILE A 356 -7.35 -8.61 30.75
N ILE A 357 -6.10 -8.74 30.28
CA ILE A 357 -5.75 -9.48 29.04
C ILE A 357 -6.21 -10.94 29.12
N LEU A 358 -5.90 -11.62 30.23
CA LEU A 358 -6.21 -13.04 30.41
C LEU A 358 -7.72 -13.27 30.50
N SER A 359 -8.47 -12.35 31.13
CA SER A 359 -9.92 -12.47 31.24
C SER A 359 -10.66 -12.31 29.91
N GLN A 360 -10.10 -11.53 28.98
CA GLN A 360 -10.58 -11.38 27.60
C GLN A 360 -10.09 -12.51 26.67
N THR A 361 -9.15 -13.34 27.13
CA THR A 361 -8.58 -14.44 26.34
C THR A 361 -9.30 -15.75 26.57
N PHE A 362 -9.58 -16.10 27.84
CA PHE A 362 -10.18 -17.39 28.19
C PHE A 362 -11.70 -17.32 28.19
N TYR A 363 -12.34 -18.36 27.64
CA TYR A 363 -13.79 -18.41 27.50
C TYR A 363 -14.34 -19.82 27.71
N LYS A 364 -15.62 -19.91 28.05
CA LYS A 364 -16.42 -21.12 27.82
C LYS A 364 -17.24 -20.96 26.55
N GLU A 365 -17.51 -22.06 25.87
CA GLU A 365 -18.42 -22.09 24.73
C GLU A 365 -19.78 -22.63 25.15
N GLU A 366 -20.83 -21.84 24.93
CA GLU A 366 -22.21 -22.18 25.27
C GLU A 366 -23.10 -21.80 24.08
N ASN A 367 -23.78 -22.77 23.46
CA ASN A 367 -24.60 -22.53 22.27
C ASN A 367 -23.87 -21.82 21.11
N LYS A 368 -22.59 -22.16 20.86
CA LYS A 368 -21.70 -21.51 19.87
C LYS A 368 -21.37 -20.04 20.16
N THR A 369 -21.72 -19.52 21.33
CA THR A 369 -21.28 -18.20 21.77
C THR A 369 -20.11 -18.35 22.75
N LYS A 370 -19.16 -17.42 22.67
CA LYS A 370 -18.02 -17.37 23.57
C LYS A 370 -18.36 -16.47 24.75
N ILE A 371 -18.31 -17.03 25.95
CA ILE A 371 -18.50 -16.27 27.18
C ILE A 371 -17.13 -16.17 27.87
N PHE A 372 -16.56 -14.98 27.86
CA PHE A 372 -15.22 -14.70 28.37
C PHE A 372 -15.20 -14.58 29.90
N LEU A 373 -14.08 -14.96 30.53
CA LEU A 373 -13.87 -14.82 31.98
C LEU A 373 -14.09 -13.39 32.48
N GLN A 374 -13.86 -12.40 31.61
CA GLN A 374 -14.15 -10.99 31.85
C GLN A 374 -15.54 -10.78 32.47
N THR A 375 -16.55 -11.50 31.98
CA THR A 375 -17.94 -11.40 32.48
C THR A 375 -18.10 -11.72 33.96
N LEU A 376 -17.17 -12.48 34.55
CA LEU A 376 -17.19 -12.86 35.96
C LEU A 376 -16.44 -11.87 36.87
N ILE A 377 -15.62 -10.99 36.30
CA ILE A 377 -14.81 -10.02 37.05
C ILE A 377 -15.15 -8.57 36.73
N ILE A 378 -16.06 -8.32 35.77
CA ILE A 378 -16.42 -6.97 35.31
C ILE A 378 -16.91 -6.05 36.43
N ALA A 379 -17.62 -6.61 37.41
CA ALA A 379 -18.14 -5.87 38.56
C ALA A 379 -17.11 -5.69 39.71
N HIS A 380 -15.85 -6.09 39.53
CA HIS A 380 -14.85 -6.01 40.60
C HIS A 380 -14.49 -4.54 40.92
N PRO A 381 -14.54 -4.09 42.19
CA PRO A 381 -14.32 -2.67 42.55
C PRO A 381 -12.95 -2.10 42.17
N TYR A 382 -11.94 -2.95 42.00
CA TYR A 382 -10.60 -2.55 41.56
C TYR A 382 -10.62 -1.77 40.23
N TRP A 383 -11.56 -2.09 39.34
CA TRP A 383 -11.69 -1.41 38.05
C TRP A 383 -12.24 0.02 38.17
N ASN A 384 -12.85 0.39 39.29
CA ASN A 384 -13.34 1.75 39.51
C ASN A 384 -12.25 2.70 40.03
N GLN A 385 -11.00 2.25 40.12
CA GLN A 385 -9.88 3.07 40.56
C GLN A 385 -9.31 3.84 39.36
N GLU A 386 -9.55 5.15 39.31
CA GLU A 386 -9.05 6.06 38.26
C GLU A 386 -7.53 5.94 38.07
N ASN A 387 -6.77 6.04 39.17
CA ASN A 387 -5.31 5.94 39.18
C ASN A 387 -4.76 4.65 38.54
N PHE A 388 -5.52 3.55 38.58
CA PHE A 388 -5.10 2.30 37.96
C PHE A 388 -5.10 2.41 36.44
N TRP A 389 -6.19 2.95 35.86
CA TRP A 389 -6.32 3.12 34.42
C TRP A 389 -5.39 4.19 33.87
N GLU A 390 -5.18 5.28 34.61
CA GLU A 390 -4.17 6.28 34.26
C GLU A 390 -2.80 5.65 34.13
N LYS A 391 -2.35 4.93 35.17
CA LYS A 391 -1.07 4.21 35.13
C LYS A 391 -1.01 3.18 34.01
N MET A 392 -2.12 2.50 33.72
CA MET A 392 -2.18 1.52 32.63
C MET A 392 -2.00 2.13 31.24
N LEU A 393 -2.52 3.34 31.05
CA LEU A 393 -2.33 4.12 29.85
C LEU A 393 -0.92 4.70 29.75
N GLU A 394 -0.38 5.21 30.87
CA GLU A 394 0.99 5.75 30.92
C GLU A 394 2.03 4.68 30.54
N ASP A 395 1.97 3.51 31.18
CA ASP A 395 2.88 2.40 30.88
C ASP A 395 2.73 1.94 29.41
N SER A 396 1.51 1.91 28.86
CA SER A 396 1.29 1.54 27.45
C SER A 396 1.88 2.56 26.49
N LEU A 397 1.69 3.85 26.79
CA LEU A 397 2.22 4.94 25.98
C LEU A 397 3.74 4.99 26.04
N GLU A 398 4.36 4.81 27.20
CA GLU A 398 5.81 4.77 27.35
C GLU A 398 6.42 3.64 26.52
N ASN A 399 5.88 2.43 26.62
CA ASN A 399 6.32 1.29 25.81
C ASN A 399 6.17 1.52 24.30
N GLU A 400 5.09 2.17 23.87
CA GLU A 400 4.86 2.44 22.44
C GLU A 400 5.74 3.58 21.93
N MET A 401 6.00 4.59 22.77
CA MET A 401 6.94 5.68 22.47
C MET A 401 8.38 5.17 22.37
N GLU A 402 8.80 4.23 23.21
CA GLU A 402 10.13 3.60 23.12
C GLU A 402 10.31 2.87 21.79
N LYS A 403 9.33 2.03 21.39
CA LYS A 403 9.34 1.35 20.08
C LYS A 403 9.34 2.34 18.92
N PHE A 404 8.56 3.42 19.05
CA PHE A 404 8.50 4.46 18.04
C PHE A 404 9.84 5.20 17.90
N ALA A 405 10.51 5.48 19.03
CA ALA A 405 11.84 6.08 19.04
C ALA A 405 12.89 5.18 18.38
N GLU A 406 12.86 3.87 18.65
CA GLU A 406 13.72 2.88 17.99
C GLU A 406 13.54 2.89 16.46
N TYR A 407 12.31 3.10 15.98
CA TYR A 407 12.00 3.15 14.55
C TYR A 407 12.49 4.45 13.88
N CYS A 408 12.28 5.60 14.51
CA CYS A 408 12.61 6.90 13.92
C CYS A 408 14.12 7.24 13.92
N ILE A 409 14.92 6.65 14.81
CA ILE A 409 16.38 6.90 14.87
C ILE A 409 17.14 6.21 13.73
N GLY A 410 16.54 5.22 13.05
CA GLY A 410 17.21 4.40 12.04
C GLY A 410 17.35 5.00 10.64
N GLU A 411 16.53 5.96 10.24
CA GLU A 411 16.35 6.29 8.81
C GLU A 411 16.33 7.79 8.47
N GLY A 412 17.14 8.64 9.09
CA GLY A 412 17.37 10.01 8.59
C GLY A 412 16.12 10.87 8.33
N GLU A 413 14.97 10.50 8.93
CA GLU A 413 13.69 11.16 8.71
C GLU A 413 13.73 12.58 9.30
N ILE A 414 13.11 13.50 8.58
CA ILE A 414 13.07 14.92 8.90
C ILE A 414 12.31 15.11 10.22
N HIS A 415 12.97 15.70 11.21
CA HIS A 415 12.46 15.90 12.58
C HIS A 415 11.16 16.74 12.69
N GLU A 416 10.70 17.38 11.61
CA GLU A 416 9.56 18.31 11.65
C GLU A 416 8.21 17.62 11.93
N ASP A 417 8.05 16.33 11.62
CA ASP A 417 6.78 15.60 11.82
C ASP A 417 6.69 14.80 13.13
N LEU A 418 7.75 14.77 13.95
CA LEU A 418 7.79 13.98 15.19
C LEU A 418 6.65 14.32 16.17
N PRO A 419 6.29 15.59 16.42
CA PRO A 419 5.20 15.93 17.32
C PRO A 419 3.83 15.45 16.83
N THR A 420 3.61 15.45 15.50
CA THR A 420 2.35 15.01 14.90
C THR A 420 2.19 13.50 15.07
N ARG A 421 3.21 12.72 14.72
CA ARG A 421 3.20 11.25 14.88
C ARG A 421 3.07 10.83 16.35
N LEU A 422 3.70 11.55 17.27
CA LEU A 422 3.54 11.30 18.71
C LEU A 422 2.07 11.45 19.13
N ARG A 423 1.38 12.49 18.66
CA ARG A 423 -0.05 12.69 18.95
C ARG A 423 -0.91 11.57 18.36
N GLU A 424 -0.58 11.10 17.16
CA GLU A 424 -1.28 9.96 16.53
C GLU A 424 -1.15 8.68 17.37
N VAL A 425 0.07 8.39 17.88
CA VAL A 425 0.30 7.26 18.80
C VAL A 425 -0.55 7.41 20.07
N VAL A 426 -0.58 8.62 20.65
CA VAL A 426 -1.39 8.89 21.86
C VAL A 426 -2.88 8.68 21.59
N VAL A 427 -3.40 9.19 20.49
CA VAL A 427 -4.81 9.04 20.10
C VAL A 427 -5.17 7.57 19.86
N ALA A 428 -4.30 6.81 19.20
CA ALA A 428 -4.52 5.38 18.95
C ALA A 428 -4.56 4.58 20.25
N GLN A 429 -3.62 4.84 21.18
CA GLN A 429 -3.59 4.17 22.49
C GLN A 429 -4.80 4.53 23.35
N LEU A 430 -5.17 5.81 23.43
CA LEU A 430 -6.38 6.25 24.14
C LEU A 430 -7.63 5.57 23.57
N SER A 431 -7.77 5.53 22.23
CA SER A 431 -8.93 4.89 21.58
C SER A 431 -9.02 3.40 21.93
N SER A 432 -7.89 2.68 21.91
CA SER A 432 -7.84 1.26 22.29
C SER A 432 -8.27 1.04 23.75
N TYR A 433 -7.78 1.87 24.66
CA TYR A 433 -8.09 1.77 26.08
C TYR A 433 -9.50 2.22 26.44
N ILE A 434 -10.10 3.14 25.69
CA ILE A 434 -11.52 3.48 25.82
C ILE A 434 -12.37 2.23 25.56
N ALA A 435 -12.09 1.48 24.49
CA ALA A 435 -12.80 0.24 24.19
C ALA A 435 -12.57 -0.84 25.27
N ILE A 436 -11.36 -0.91 25.85
CA ILE A 436 -11.09 -1.82 26.97
C ILE A 436 -11.91 -1.40 28.20
N MET A 437 -11.85 -0.12 28.61
CA MET A 437 -12.61 0.41 29.75
C MET A 437 -14.12 0.21 29.56
N GLU A 438 -14.63 0.43 28.34
CA GLU A 438 -16.03 0.17 27.98
C GLU A 438 -16.37 -1.32 28.16
N SER A 439 -15.52 -2.23 27.67
CA SER A 439 -15.75 -3.66 27.84
C SER A 439 -15.76 -4.09 29.32
N PHE A 440 -15.14 -3.30 30.21
CA PHE A 440 -15.16 -3.48 31.66
C PHE A 440 -16.26 -2.67 32.37
N GLN A 441 -17.17 -2.03 31.61
CA GLN A 441 -18.27 -1.20 32.12
C GLN A 441 -17.80 -0.08 33.06
N ILE A 442 -16.63 0.52 32.78
CA ILE A 442 -16.17 1.69 33.51
C ILE A 442 -17.10 2.86 33.23
N SER A 443 -17.45 3.61 34.28
CA SER A 443 -18.36 4.75 34.13
C SER A 443 -17.77 5.81 33.19
N GLU A 444 -18.63 6.38 32.34
CA GLU A 444 -18.27 7.44 31.38
C GLU A 444 -17.58 8.63 32.06
N SER A 445 -17.94 8.93 33.32
CA SER A 445 -17.29 9.98 34.12
C SER A 445 -15.81 9.69 34.35
N ILE A 446 -15.46 8.47 34.76
CA ILE A 446 -14.07 8.06 35.01
C ILE A 446 -13.30 8.05 33.68
N VAL A 447 -13.87 7.46 32.63
CA VAL A 447 -13.25 7.43 31.28
C VAL A 447 -12.97 8.85 30.80
N SER A 448 -13.93 9.76 30.94
CA SER A 448 -13.78 11.16 30.55
C SER A 448 -12.73 11.90 31.37
N GLN A 449 -12.62 11.64 32.68
CA GLN A 449 -11.59 12.25 33.53
C GLN A 449 -10.19 11.84 33.07
N ILE A 450 -9.98 10.54 32.86
CA ILE A 450 -8.72 9.98 32.37
C ILE A 450 -8.34 10.59 31.01
N ILE A 451 -9.26 10.55 30.02
CA ILE A 451 -9.00 11.12 28.68
C ILE A 451 -8.62 12.59 28.79
N ASN A 452 -9.35 13.38 29.57
CA ASN A 452 -9.06 14.80 29.74
C ASN A 452 -7.69 15.05 30.38
N GLY A 453 -7.23 14.15 31.26
CA GLY A 453 -5.86 14.16 31.80
C GLY A 453 -4.82 14.04 30.69
N PHE A 454 -4.96 13.04 29.81
CA PHE A 454 -4.03 12.81 28.70
C PHE A 454 -4.13 13.86 27.58
N VAL A 455 -5.33 14.32 27.23
CA VAL A 455 -5.54 15.41 26.27
C VAL A 455 -4.77 16.66 26.69
N LYS A 456 -4.84 17.02 27.98
CA LYS A 456 -4.08 18.15 28.53
C LYS A 456 -2.58 17.88 28.56
N LYS A 457 -2.16 16.68 28.99
CA LYS A 457 -0.75 16.29 29.11
C LYS A 457 -0.02 16.30 27.76
N TYR A 458 -0.69 15.89 26.68
CA TYR A 458 -0.09 15.75 25.34
C TYR A 458 -0.52 16.83 24.33
N HIS A 459 -1.30 17.83 24.77
CA HIS A 459 -1.79 18.93 23.92
C HIS A 459 -2.46 18.44 22.63
N LEU A 460 -3.40 17.51 22.75
CA LEU A 460 -4.09 16.94 21.60
C LEU A 460 -4.99 18.00 20.92
N PRO A 461 -5.05 18.03 19.58
CA PRO A 461 -5.86 19.00 18.84
C PRO A 461 -7.37 18.68 18.93
N GLU A 462 -8.22 19.68 18.64
CA GLU A 462 -9.68 19.58 18.82
C GLU A 462 -10.33 18.47 17.98
N ASP A 463 -9.82 18.21 16.79
CA ASP A 463 -10.26 17.13 15.91
C ASP A 463 -9.97 15.75 16.52
N ALA A 464 -8.78 15.55 17.10
CA ALA A 464 -8.45 14.34 17.85
C ALA A 464 -9.33 14.16 19.09
N ILE A 465 -9.62 15.26 19.81
CA ILE A 465 -10.55 15.24 20.95
C ILE A 465 -11.94 14.80 20.48
N ALA A 466 -12.44 15.33 19.36
CA ALA A 466 -13.73 14.96 18.81
C ALA A 466 -13.81 13.47 18.46
N ILE A 467 -12.73 12.88 17.93
CA ILE A 467 -12.63 11.43 17.70
C ILE A 467 -12.74 10.65 19.01
N LEU A 468 -11.97 11.02 20.04
CA LEU A 468 -12.01 10.33 21.34
C LEU A 468 -13.39 10.44 22.01
N VAL A 469 -14.03 11.61 21.94
CA VAL A 469 -15.40 11.81 22.46
C VAL A 469 -16.44 11.01 21.66
N SER A 470 -16.22 10.82 20.35
CA SER A 470 -17.11 9.98 19.54
C SER A 470 -17.12 8.53 20.01
N TYR A 471 -15.97 7.99 20.45
CA TYR A 471 -15.89 6.66 21.05
C TYR A 471 -16.63 6.58 22.39
N CYS A 472 -16.58 7.63 23.21
CA CYS A 472 -17.35 7.68 24.46
C CYS A 472 -18.86 7.77 24.24
N SER A 473 -19.29 8.44 23.17
CA SER A 473 -20.71 8.73 22.91
C SER A 473 -21.45 7.64 22.12
N ALA A 474 -20.72 6.77 21.40
CA ALA A 474 -21.28 5.58 20.75
C ALA A 474 -21.80 4.51 21.74
N ILE A 475 -21.68 4.76 23.05
CA ILE A 475 -21.93 3.85 24.17
C ILE A 475 -23.41 3.91 24.65
N LYS A 476 -24.33 4.48 23.86
CA LYS A 476 -25.78 4.49 24.16
C LYS A 476 -26.54 3.57 23.23
#